data_AF-A0A5S3UAG8-F1
#
_entry.id   AF-A0A5S3UAG8-F1
#
_cell.length_a   1.000
_cell.length_b   1.000
_cell.length_c   1.000
_cell.angle_alpha   90.00
_cell.angle_beta   90.00
_cell.angle_gamma   90.00
#
_symmetry.space_group_name_H-M   'P 1'
#
loop_
_entity.id
_entity.type
_entity.pdbx_description
1 polymer ?
#
loop_
_entity_poly.entity_id
_entity_poly.type
_entity_poly.pdbx_seq_one_letter_code
_entity_poly.pdbx_strand_id
1 'polypeptide(L)'
;MNVNWITAYNRLFKIINTVGDCYYSGSAFIQLAQQVDDSIPNYNQYIQLRKQQGKSTSRKEFYWDIINKLEEPQKFQLFRLFIEALEQNAKDEIDGVRSVVFGGGSAVPTTIIPQNLWSSEKLNSSLKDIDKAIDAQQFNRAVTLAYTCLEGLYKAYVRENIPDQVNVTSLIPLSKLVKNDISAKLAAKGNFPQEIVNTLTTLTNGIANSRNSFSESHFDKDANKWLAMYARDLTNSIGRLLLHFV
;
A
#
# COMPACT_ATOMS: atom_id res chain seq x y z
N MET A 1 -7.46 -15.19 1.20
CA MET A 1 -8.54 -14.59 1.99
C MET A 1 -9.44 -13.83 1.01
N ASN A 2 -10.63 -14.37 0.74
CA ASN A 2 -11.53 -13.81 -0.27
C ASN A 2 -12.22 -12.55 0.30
N VAL A 3 -12.16 -11.43 -0.42
CA VAL A 3 -12.73 -10.16 0.05
C VAL A 3 -14.25 -10.28 0.15
N ASN A 4 -14.83 -9.91 1.30
CA ASN A 4 -16.28 -9.82 1.43
C ASN A 4 -16.78 -8.53 0.76
N TRP A 5 -16.94 -8.57 -0.56
CA TRP A 5 -17.34 -7.44 -1.39
C TRP A 5 -18.70 -6.84 -0.98
N ILE A 6 -19.62 -7.68 -0.50
CA ILE A 6 -20.92 -7.23 0.02
C ILE A 6 -20.71 -6.34 1.26
N THR A 7 -19.83 -6.74 2.17
CA THR A 7 -19.50 -5.96 3.37
C THR A 7 -18.78 -4.68 2.99
N ALA A 8 -17.79 -4.76 2.09
CA ALA A 8 -17.08 -3.59 1.58
C ALA A 8 -18.05 -2.56 0.97
N TYR A 9 -18.95 -3.03 0.11
CA TYR A 9 -19.96 -2.20 -0.52
C TYR A 9 -20.92 -1.58 0.49
N ASN A 10 -21.47 -2.37 1.41
CA ASN A 10 -22.40 -1.84 2.41
C ASN A 10 -21.75 -0.78 3.32
N ARG A 11 -20.46 -0.90 3.62
CA ARG A 11 -19.72 0.13 4.36
C ARG A 11 -19.51 1.37 3.51
N LEU A 12 -19.03 1.22 2.27
CA LEU A 12 -18.86 2.34 1.34
C LEU A 12 -20.18 3.08 1.10
N PHE A 13 -21.27 2.37 0.85
CA PHE A 13 -22.58 2.94 0.57
C PHE A 13 -23.08 3.83 1.72
N LYS A 14 -22.82 3.46 2.97
CA LYS A 14 -23.18 4.31 4.13
C LYS A 14 -22.48 5.67 4.07
N ILE A 15 -21.21 5.68 3.67
CA ILE A 15 -20.41 6.91 3.56
C ILE A 15 -20.95 7.74 2.39
N ILE A 16 -21.04 7.15 1.20
CA ILE A 16 -21.36 7.89 -0.03
C ILE A 16 -22.86 8.23 -0.21
N ASN A 17 -23.72 7.69 0.65
CA ASN A 17 -25.14 8.02 0.70
C ASN A 17 -25.46 9.13 1.70
N THR A 18 -24.48 9.59 2.49
CA THR A 18 -24.65 10.67 3.45
C THR A 18 -24.63 12.01 2.71
N VAL A 19 -25.60 12.88 2.98
CA VAL A 19 -25.68 14.22 2.39
C VAL A 19 -24.52 15.07 2.93
N GLY A 20 -23.76 15.70 2.04
CA GLY A 20 -22.58 16.52 2.39
C GLY A 20 -21.41 16.24 1.45
N ASP A 21 -20.19 16.51 1.93
CA ASP A 21 -18.96 16.44 1.12
C ASP A 21 -18.56 15.02 0.69
N CYS A 22 -19.17 14.00 1.30
CA CYS A 22 -18.97 12.60 0.95
C CYS A 22 -20.03 12.05 0.00
N TYR A 23 -21.05 12.84 -0.39
CA TYR A 23 -22.17 12.36 -1.17
C TYR A 23 -21.78 12.03 -2.62
N TYR A 24 -22.04 10.81 -3.07
CA TYR A 24 -21.95 10.44 -4.49
C TYR A 24 -23.33 10.27 -5.10
N SER A 25 -23.60 11.09 -6.12
CA SER A 25 -24.78 10.96 -6.97
C SER A 25 -24.66 9.76 -7.91
N GLY A 26 -25.77 9.39 -8.55
CA GLY A 26 -25.80 8.29 -9.53
C GLY A 26 -24.80 8.50 -10.68
N SER A 27 -24.70 9.72 -11.17
CA SER A 27 -23.75 10.10 -12.22
C SER A 27 -22.30 10.11 -11.74
N ALA A 28 -22.02 10.69 -10.56
CA ALA A 28 -20.67 10.76 -10.01
C ALA A 28 -20.08 9.36 -9.76
N PHE A 29 -20.90 8.44 -9.22
CA PHE A 29 -20.50 7.04 -9.05
C PHE A 29 -20.13 6.38 -10.39
N ILE A 30 -20.98 6.54 -11.41
CA ILE A 30 -20.75 5.92 -12.73
C ILE A 30 -19.48 6.50 -13.38
N GLN A 31 -19.25 7.81 -13.26
CA GLN A 31 -18.01 8.42 -13.76
C GLN A 31 -16.77 7.83 -13.10
N LEU A 32 -16.83 7.54 -11.80
CA LEU A 32 -15.72 6.87 -11.10
C LEU A 32 -15.54 5.43 -11.59
N ALA A 33 -16.64 4.68 -11.76
CA ALA A 33 -16.61 3.32 -12.27
C ALA A 33 -16.06 3.25 -13.72
N GLN A 34 -16.35 4.27 -14.54
CA GLN A 34 -15.81 4.38 -15.90
C GLN A 34 -14.29 4.56 -15.95
N GLN A 35 -13.64 4.98 -14.84
CA GLN A 35 -12.18 5.03 -14.78
C GLN A 35 -11.54 3.65 -14.67
N VAL A 36 -12.31 2.62 -14.29
CA VAL A 36 -11.82 1.23 -14.17
C VAL A 36 -12.36 0.30 -15.25
N ASP A 37 -13.48 0.68 -15.87
CA ASP A 37 -14.12 -0.02 -16.98
C ASP A 37 -14.86 0.99 -17.87
N ASP A 38 -14.23 1.35 -18.98
CA ASP A 38 -14.75 2.34 -19.94
C ASP A 38 -15.96 1.85 -20.75
N SER A 39 -16.30 0.55 -20.66
CA SER A 39 -17.49 -0.02 -21.30
C SER A 39 -18.79 0.28 -20.54
N ILE A 40 -18.70 0.77 -19.30
CA ILE A 40 -19.88 1.12 -18.50
C ILE A 40 -20.63 2.30 -19.15
N PRO A 41 -21.93 2.17 -19.46
CA PRO A 41 -22.71 3.27 -20.04
C PRO A 41 -22.82 4.46 -19.08
N ASN A 42 -23.06 5.65 -19.64
CA ASN A 42 -23.35 6.81 -18.80
C ASN A 42 -24.65 6.63 -18.00
N TYR A 43 -24.85 7.49 -16.99
CA TYR A 43 -25.99 7.37 -16.07
C TYR A 43 -27.35 7.25 -16.77
N ASN A 44 -27.64 8.09 -17.76
CA ASN A 44 -28.93 8.09 -18.43
C ASN A 44 -29.14 6.78 -19.22
N GLN A 45 -28.12 6.35 -19.97
CA GLN A 45 -28.15 5.09 -20.72
C GLN A 45 -28.31 3.89 -19.78
N TYR A 46 -27.56 3.88 -18.68
CA TYR A 46 -27.58 2.77 -17.73
C TYR A 46 -28.96 2.65 -17.04
N ILE A 47 -29.56 3.75 -16.62
CA ILE A 47 -30.90 3.74 -16.01
C ILE A 47 -31.98 3.33 -17.01
N GLN A 48 -31.91 3.76 -18.26
CA GLN A 48 -32.83 3.31 -19.30
C GLN A 48 -32.73 1.80 -19.53
N LEU A 49 -31.50 1.28 -19.67
CA LEU A 49 -31.25 -0.15 -19.83
C LEU A 49 -31.82 -0.95 -18.66
N ARG A 50 -31.65 -0.47 -17.42
CA ARG A 50 -32.21 -1.13 -16.23
C ARG A 50 -33.73 -1.15 -16.23
N LYS A 51 -34.38 -0.04 -16.61
CA LYS A 51 -35.85 0.03 -16.74
C LYS A 51 -36.36 -0.98 -17.77
N GLN A 52 -35.71 -1.07 -18.93
CA GLN A 52 -36.04 -2.06 -19.97
C GLN A 52 -35.88 -3.50 -19.46
N GLN A 53 -34.92 -3.74 -18.58
CA GLN A 53 -34.69 -5.05 -17.95
C GLN A 53 -35.56 -5.32 -16.71
N GLY A 54 -36.47 -4.41 -16.33
CA GLY A 54 -37.29 -4.55 -15.12
C GLY A 54 -36.50 -4.51 -13.81
N LYS A 55 -35.27 -3.94 -13.80
CA LYS A 55 -34.40 -3.89 -12.62
C LYS A 55 -34.60 -2.61 -11.80
N SER A 56 -34.34 -2.70 -10.50
CA SER A 56 -34.37 -1.54 -9.58
C SER A 56 -33.43 -0.43 -10.07
N THR A 57 -33.90 0.81 -10.01
CA THR A 57 -33.13 2.02 -10.34
C THR A 57 -32.63 2.76 -9.10
N SER A 58 -32.79 2.18 -7.91
CA SER A 58 -32.25 2.75 -6.68
C SER A 58 -30.72 2.71 -6.69
N ARG A 59 -30.07 3.77 -6.19
CA ARG A 59 -28.59 3.86 -6.11
C ARG A 59 -27.99 2.63 -5.43
N LYS A 60 -28.59 2.18 -4.33
CA LYS A 60 -28.10 1.02 -3.58
C LYS A 60 -28.02 -0.25 -4.44
N GLU A 61 -29.04 -0.51 -5.26
CA GLU A 61 -29.06 -1.73 -6.07
C GLU A 61 -28.15 -1.60 -7.29
N PHE A 62 -28.22 -0.47 -7.99
CA PHE A 62 -27.50 -0.36 -9.26
C PHE A 62 -25.99 -0.11 -9.07
N TYR A 63 -25.56 0.53 -7.97
CA TYR A 63 -24.13 0.59 -7.64
C TYR A 63 -23.56 -0.79 -7.37
N TRP A 64 -24.29 -1.62 -6.61
CA TRP A 64 -23.88 -2.99 -6.32
C TRP A 64 -23.78 -3.82 -7.61
N ASP A 65 -24.77 -3.72 -8.50
CA ASP A 65 -24.74 -4.46 -9.77
C ASP A 65 -23.57 -4.05 -10.67
N ILE A 66 -23.15 -2.79 -10.65
CA ILE A 66 -21.94 -2.35 -11.35
C ILE A 66 -20.72 -3.01 -10.71
N ILE A 67 -20.55 -2.84 -9.39
CA ILE A 67 -19.39 -3.40 -8.66
C ILE A 67 -19.31 -4.91 -8.85
N ASN A 68 -20.43 -5.63 -8.75
CA ASN A 68 -20.45 -7.09 -8.80
C ASN A 68 -20.01 -7.63 -10.17
N LYS A 69 -20.28 -6.89 -11.25
CA LYS A 69 -19.88 -7.24 -12.63
C LYS A 69 -18.42 -6.98 -12.94
N LEU A 70 -17.74 -6.14 -12.16
CA LEU A 70 -16.31 -5.87 -12.35
C LEU A 70 -15.47 -7.12 -12.04
N GLU A 71 -14.39 -7.29 -12.78
CA GLU A 71 -13.35 -8.25 -12.43
C GLU A 71 -12.68 -7.87 -11.11
N GLU A 72 -12.13 -8.85 -10.41
CA GLU A 72 -11.54 -8.62 -9.08
C GLU A 72 -10.50 -7.48 -9.04
N PRO A 73 -9.55 -7.37 -10.01
CA PRO A 73 -8.61 -6.25 -10.06
C PRO A 73 -9.29 -4.88 -10.22
N GLN A 74 -10.38 -4.82 -10.99
CA GLN A 74 -11.15 -3.58 -11.19
C GLN A 74 -11.92 -3.20 -9.93
N LYS A 75 -12.45 -4.18 -9.18
CA LYS A 75 -13.07 -3.94 -7.86
C LYS A 75 -12.07 -3.28 -6.91
N PHE A 76 -10.86 -3.84 -6.79
CA PHE A 76 -9.80 -3.24 -5.97
C PHE A 76 -9.49 -1.79 -6.38
N GLN A 77 -9.30 -1.56 -7.68
CA GLN A 77 -9.00 -0.22 -8.18
C GLN A 77 -10.13 0.77 -7.92
N LEU A 78 -11.39 0.37 -8.11
CA LEU A 78 -12.55 1.23 -7.85
C LEU A 78 -12.64 1.62 -6.38
N PHE A 79 -12.47 0.65 -5.47
CA PHE A 79 -12.49 0.94 -4.03
C PHE A 79 -11.32 1.83 -3.61
N ARG A 80 -10.16 1.72 -4.25
CA ARG A 80 -9.04 2.63 -4.01
C ARG A 80 -9.38 4.07 -4.41
N LEU A 81 -9.99 4.29 -5.58
CA LEU A 81 -10.43 5.63 -5.99
C LEU A 81 -11.41 6.25 -5.00
N PHE A 82 -12.36 5.46 -4.48
CA PHE A 82 -13.27 5.93 -3.43
C PHE A 82 -12.53 6.27 -2.14
N ILE A 83 -11.58 5.44 -1.71
CA ILE A 83 -10.81 5.69 -0.49
C ILE A 83 -10.02 6.99 -0.63
N GLU A 84 -9.28 7.16 -1.72
CA GLU A 84 -8.49 8.37 -1.98
C GLU A 84 -9.36 9.63 -2.01
N ALA A 85 -10.54 9.56 -2.65
CA ALA A 85 -11.44 10.70 -2.75
C ALA A 85 -12.13 11.06 -1.42
N LEU A 86 -12.36 10.08 -0.55
CA LEU A 86 -13.10 10.25 0.72
C LEU A 86 -12.19 10.46 1.94
N GLU A 87 -10.89 10.19 1.82
CA GLU A 87 -9.95 10.21 2.97
C GLU A 87 -9.87 11.56 3.67
N GLN A 88 -10.03 12.67 2.96
CA GLN A 88 -10.01 14.01 3.55
C GLN A 88 -11.24 14.30 4.42
N ASN A 89 -12.39 13.70 4.10
CA ASN A 89 -13.69 14.08 4.67
C ASN A 89 -14.29 13.00 5.58
N ALA A 90 -13.83 11.74 5.51
CA ALA A 90 -14.38 10.60 6.24
C ALA A 90 -13.29 9.57 6.61
N LYS A 91 -12.18 10.03 7.20
CA LYS A 91 -10.99 9.20 7.46
C LYS A 91 -11.30 7.95 8.30
N ASP A 92 -12.03 8.11 9.41
CA ASP A 92 -12.28 7.01 10.34
C ASP A 92 -13.24 5.96 9.72
N GLU A 93 -14.26 6.42 8.99
CA GLU A 93 -15.22 5.55 8.33
C GLU A 93 -14.61 4.81 7.13
N ILE A 94 -13.77 5.51 6.35
CA ILE A 94 -13.15 4.96 5.16
C ILE A 94 -12.05 3.94 5.48
N ASP A 95 -11.40 4.06 6.64
CA ASP A 95 -10.47 3.03 7.17
C ASP A 95 -11.19 1.70 7.42
N GLY A 96 -12.47 1.75 7.81
CA GLY A 96 -13.32 0.58 7.90
C GLY A 96 -13.58 -0.10 6.56
N VAL A 97 -13.67 0.65 5.46
CA VAL A 97 -13.79 0.11 4.09
C VAL A 97 -12.46 -0.46 3.64
N ARG A 98 -11.37 0.31 3.81
CA ARG A 98 -9.99 -0.10 3.51
C ARG A 98 -9.65 -1.42 4.18
N SER A 99 -10.02 -1.58 5.45
CA SER A 99 -9.76 -2.81 6.19
C SER A 99 -10.47 -4.04 5.62
N VAL A 100 -11.71 -3.90 5.14
CA VAL A 100 -12.45 -5.03 4.56
C VAL A 100 -11.91 -5.39 3.18
N VAL A 101 -11.57 -4.40 2.37
CA VAL A 101 -11.12 -4.61 0.99
C VAL A 101 -9.67 -5.09 0.98
N PHE A 102 -8.79 -4.45 1.73
CA PHE A 102 -7.34 -4.68 1.66
C PHE A 102 -6.81 -5.53 2.83
N GLY A 103 -7.68 -5.96 3.74
CA GLY A 103 -7.36 -6.91 4.81
C GLY A 103 -6.81 -6.27 6.09
N GLY A 104 -7.11 -5.00 6.35
CA GLY A 104 -6.98 -4.40 7.68
C GLY A 104 -5.61 -4.61 8.31
N GLY A 105 -4.55 -4.28 7.59
CA GLY A 105 -3.32 -3.89 8.26
C GLY A 105 -3.44 -2.40 8.48
N SER A 106 -3.61 -1.95 9.73
CA SER A 106 -2.99 -0.67 10.09
C SER A 106 -1.57 -0.79 9.55
N ALA A 107 -1.25 0.02 8.55
CA ALA A 107 0.12 0.10 8.09
C ALA A 107 0.97 0.23 9.36
N VAL A 108 2.07 -0.53 9.45
CA VAL A 108 3.21 0.02 10.20
C VAL A 108 3.26 1.50 9.80
N PRO A 109 3.19 2.46 10.75
CA PRO A 109 3.05 3.87 10.41
C PRO A 109 3.97 4.18 9.24
N THR A 110 3.40 4.62 8.13
CA THR A 110 4.15 4.71 6.87
C THR A 110 5.33 5.63 7.11
N THR A 111 6.52 5.20 6.69
CA THR A 111 7.68 6.06 6.76
C THR A 111 7.43 7.27 5.86
N ILE A 112 7.34 8.46 6.45
CA ILE A 112 7.34 9.71 5.69
C ILE A 112 8.78 10.22 5.72
N ILE A 113 9.42 10.20 4.55
CA ILE A 113 10.79 10.69 4.44
C ILE A 113 10.76 12.21 4.29
N PRO A 114 11.40 12.97 5.20
CA PRO A 114 11.49 14.42 5.13
C PRO A 114 12.02 14.91 3.77
N GLN A 115 11.48 16.03 3.28
CA GLN A 115 11.78 16.57 1.95
C GLN A 115 13.26 16.93 1.76
N ASN A 116 13.96 17.29 2.84
CA ASN A 116 15.37 17.64 2.84
C ASN A 116 16.33 16.45 2.69
N LEU A 117 15.85 15.20 2.81
CA LEU A 117 16.70 14.02 2.64
C LEU A 117 16.89 13.65 1.17
N TRP A 118 18.06 13.10 0.86
CA TRP A 118 18.39 12.70 -0.50
C TRP A 118 17.37 11.70 -1.08
N SER A 119 16.85 12.00 -2.28
CA SER A 119 15.83 11.20 -2.98
C SER A 119 14.50 11.03 -2.24
N SER A 120 14.16 11.91 -1.30
CA SER A 120 12.92 11.88 -0.51
C SER A 120 11.65 11.65 -1.33
N GLU A 121 11.43 12.39 -2.42
CA GLU A 121 10.27 12.22 -3.30
C GLU A 121 10.19 10.81 -3.90
N LYS A 122 11.31 10.33 -4.47
CA LYS A 122 11.39 9.00 -5.10
C LYS A 122 11.17 7.89 -4.08
N LEU A 123 11.70 8.04 -2.88
CA LEU A 123 11.56 7.06 -1.81
C LEU A 123 10.13 7.03 -1.24
N ASN A 124 9.52 8.20 -1.04
CA ASN A 124 8.09 8.27 -0.65
C ASN A 124 7.18 7.69 -1.75
N SER A 125 7.50 7.89 -3.03
CA SER A 125 6.79 7.22 -4.13
C SER A 125 7.00 5.71 -4.10
N SER A 126 8.24 5.25 -3.88
CA SER A 126 8.56 3.83 -3.82
C SER A 126 7.78 3.11 -2.72
N LEU A 127 7.66 3.72 -1.53
CA LEU A 127 6.84 3.17 -0.43
C LEU A 127 5.38 3.01 -0.85
N LYS A 128 4.78 4.02 -1.49
CA LYS A 128 3.41 3.93 -2.02
C LYS A 128 3.30 2.83 -3.07
N ASP A 129 4.28 2.72 -3.97
CA ASP A 129 4.25 1.75 -5.06
C ASP A 129 4.36 0.29 -4.57
N ILE A 130 4.98 0.05 -3.41
CA ILE A 130 4.94 -1.28 -2.76
C ILE A 130 3.49 -1.65 -2.41
N ASP A 131 2.74 -0.74 -1.77
CA ASP A 131 1.33 -0.99 -1.43
C ASP A 131 0.48 -1.15 -2.70
N LYS A 132 0.75 -0.36 -3.76
CA LYS A 132 0.10 -0.58 -5.07
C LYS A 132 0.37 -1.96 -5.64
N ALA A 133 1.60 -2.46 -5.54
CA ALA A 133 1.95 -3.78 -6.04
C ALA A 133 1.29 -4.90 -5.24
N ILE A 134 1.21 -4.78 -3.90
CA ILE A 134 0.52 -5.76 -3.05
C ILE A 134 -0.97 -5.82 -3.40
N ASP A 135 -1.61 -4.66 -3.52
CA ASP A 135 -3.05 -4.57 -3.81
C ASP A 135 -3.38 -5.09 -5.21
N ALA A 136 -2.47 -4.91 -6.17
CA ALA A 136 -2.57 -5.50 -7.51
C ALA A 136 -2.17 -6.99 -7.56
N GLN A 137 -1.93 -7.64 -6.41
CA GLN A 137 -1.45 -9.02 -6.29
C GLN A 137 -0.11 -9.30 -7.01
N GLN A 138 0.70 -8.26 -7.25
CA GLN A 138 2.01 -8.34 -7.89
C GLN A 138 3.10 -8.54 -6.82
N PHE A 139 3.07 -9.67 -6.12
CA PHE A 139 3.89 -9.90 -4.92
C PHE A 139 5.41 -9.89 -5.17
N ASN A 140 5.88 -10.49 -6.27
CA ASN A 140 7.30 -10.40 -6.69
C ASN A 140 7.73 -8.94 -6.91
N ARG A 141 6.85 -8.14 -7.52
CA ARG A 141 7.10 -6.71 -7.73
C ARG A 141 7.14 -5.96 -6.40
N ALA A 142 6.22 -6.24 -5.48
CA ALA A 142 6.21 -5.63 -4.16
C ALA A 142 7.52 -5.87 -3.39
N VAL A 143 8.05 -7.10 -3.40
CA VAL A 143 9.34 -7.40 -2.74
C VAL A 143 10.53 -6.78 -3.48
N THR A 144 10.48 -6.71 -4.80
CA THR A 144 11.48 -5.98 -5.59
C THR A 144 11.50 -4.49 -5.24
N LEU A 145 10.32 -3.88 -5.11
CA LEU A 145 10.19 -2.48 -4.69
C LEU A 145 10.67 -2.27 -3.24
N ALA A 146 10.39 -3.21 -2.33
CA ALA A 146 10.92 -3.19 -0.96
C ALA A 146 12.45 -3.22 -0.94
N TYR A 147 13.07 -4.10 -1.73
CA TYR A 147 14.53 -4.15 -1.91
C TYR A 147 15.09 -2.79 -2.37
N THR A 148 14.53 -2.24 -3.45
CA THR A 148 14.99 -0.97 -4.02
C THR A 148 14.79 0.19 -3.05
N CYS A 149 13.68 0.20 -2.32
CA CYS A 149 13.39 1.21 -1.31
C CYS A 149 14.39 1.15 -0.15
N LEU A 150 14.71 -0.04 0.38
CA LEU A 150 15.72 -0.21 1.42
C LEU A 150 17.12 0.23 0.96
N GLU A 151 17.47 -0.06 -0.29
CA GLU A 151 18.76 0.35 -0.84
C GLU A 151 18.86 1.88 -0.87
N GLY A 152 17.80 2.55 -1.32
CA GLY A 152 17.73 4.00 -1.34
C GLY A 152 17.71 4.63 0.06
N LEU A 153 16.99 4.03 1.01
CA LEU A 153 16.98 4.45 2.42
C LEU A 153 18.37 4.38 3.06
N TYR A 154 19.10 3.27 2.88
CA TYR A 154 20.46 3.15 3.41
C TYR A 154 21.44 4.08 2.69
N LYS A 155 21.29 4.31 1.38
CA LYS A 155 22.09 5.32 0.66
C LYS A 155 21.88 6.72 1.21
N ALA A 156 20.63 7.09 1.51
CA ALA A 156 20.32 8.38 2.13
C ALA A 156 20.96 8.49 3.52
N TYR A 157 20.85 7.44 4.35
CA TYR A 157 21.51 7.41 5.66
C TYR A 157 23.03 7.55 5.57
N VAL A 158 23.69 6.77 4.71
CA VAL A 158 25.16 6.76 4.58
C VAL A 158 25.67 8.13 4.14
N ARG A 159 24.98 8.81 3.22
CA ARG A 159 25.34 10.16 2.79
C ARG A 159 25.36 11.16 3.94
N GLU A 160 24.36 11.09 4.80
CA GLU A 160 24.21 12.06 5.88
C GLU A 160 25.06 11.78 7.11
N ASN A 161 25.32 10.49 7.38
CA ASN A 161 25.97 10.08 8.63
C ASN A 161 27.39 9.56 8.46
N ILE A 162 27.74 9.03 7.29
CA ILE A 162 29.03 8.39 7.02
C ILE A 162 29.51 8.73 5.59
N PRO A 163 29.68 10.02 5.26
CA PRO A 163 29.88 10.49 3.87
C PRO A 163 31.11 9.86 3.18
N ASP A 164 32.12 9.43 3.95
CA ASP A 164 33.32 8.77 3.42
C ASP A 164 33.03 7.38 2.81
N GLN A 165 31.85 6.80 3.07
CA GLN A 165 31.45 5.46 2.60
C GLN A 165 30.38 5.51 1.48
N VAL A 166 30.14 6.68 0.88
CA VAL A 166 29.09 6.89 -0.14
C VAL A 166 29.31 6.08 -1.43
N ASN A 167 30.53 5.61 -1.68
CA ASN A 167 30.87 4.73 -2.78
C ASN A 167 30.25 3.32 -2.64
N VAL A 168 29.83 2.91 -1.44
CA VAL A 168 29.16 1.63 -1.22
C VAL A 168 27.72 1.71 -1.71
N THR A 169 27.37 0.90 -2.71
CA THR A 169 26.06 1.02 -3.40
C THR A 169 25.16 -0.20 -3.25
N SER A 170 25.71 -1.38 -2.96
CA SER A 170 24.94 -2.62 -2.84
C SER A 170 24.23 -2.72 -1.50
N LEU A 171 22.99 -3.20 -1.52
CA LEU A 171 22.10 -3.27 -0.35
C LEU A 171 22.72 -3.96 0.89
N ILE A 172 23.34 -5.12 0.73
CA ILE A 172 23.84 -5.89 1.89
C ILE A 172 25.04 -5.19 2.56
N PRO A 173 26.10 -4.77 1.83
CA PRO A 173 27.14 -3.91 2.38
C PRO A 173 26.60 -2.63 3.05
N LEU A 174 25.65 -1.95 2.42
CA LEU A 174 25.00 -0.76 2.98
C LEU A 174 24.35 -1.06 4.34
N SER A 175 23.57 -2.14 4.44
CA SER A 175 22.91 -2.49 5.71
C SER A 175 23.90 -2.77 6.84
N LYS A 176 25.09 -3.33 6.53
CA LYS A 176 26.16 -3.54 7.52
C LYS A 176 26.77 -2.23 8.00
N LEU A 177 27.03 -1.28 7.08
CA LEU A 177 27.54 0.05 7.44
C LEU A 177 26.58 0.77 8.37
N VAL A 178 25.30 0.82 7.99
CA VAL A 178 24.24 1.47 8.78
C VAL A 178 24.08 0.80 10.14
N LYS A 179 24.05 -0.54 10.20
CA LYS A 179 23.99 -1.29 11.46
C LYS A 179 25.16 -0.93 12.38
N ASN A 180 26.39 -0.92 11.84
CA ASN A 180 27.60 -0.64 12.63
C ASN A 180 27.60 0.80 13.17
N ASP A 181 27.22 1.78 12.36
CA ASP A 181 27.15 3.19 12.78
C ASP A 181 26.07 3.44 13.85
N ILE A 182 24.86 2.91 13.64
CA ILE A 182 23.79 2.97 14.66
C ILE A 182 24.25 2.30 15.96
N SER A 183 24.91 1.13 15.88
CA SER A 183 25.43 0.44 17.07
C SER A 183 26.44 1.29 17.82
N ALA A 184 27.37 1.94 17.10
CA ALA A 184 28.37 2.82 17.71
C ALA A 184 27.73 4.04 18.39
N LYS A 185 26.76 4.69 17.72
CA LYS A 185 26.01 5.83 18.26
C LYS A 185 25.22 5.46 19.53
N LEU A 186 24.62 4.27 19.57
CA LEU A 186 23.90 3.79 20.75
C LEU A 186 24.85 3.38 21.87
N ALA A 187 25.95 2.69 21.57
CA ALA A 187 26.98 2.32 22.55
C ALA A 187 27.55 3.55 23.28
N ALA A 188 27.74 4.65 22.56
CA ALA A 188 28.20 5.92 23.15
C ALA A 188 27.19 6.53 24.16
N LYS A 189 25.91 6.14 24.10
CA LYS A 189 24.85 6.59 25.02
C LYS A 189 24.57 5.60 26.16
N GLY A 190 25.19 4.42 26.14
CA GLY A 190 25.05 3.39 27.16
C GLY A 190 24.62 2.04 26.59
N ASN A 191 24.19 1.14 27.49
CA ASN A 191 23.74 -0.18 27.11
C ASN A 191 22.45 -0.11 26.28
N PHE A 192 22.39 -0.92 25.22
CA PHE A 192 21.23 -1.01 24.34
C PHE A 192 21.04 -2.47 23.89
N PRO A 193 19.83 -2.85 23.45
CA PRO A 193 19.56 -4.22 23.00
C PRO A 193 20.19 -4.45 21.61
N GLN A 194 21.44 -4.95 21.59
CA GLN A 194 22.24 -5.13 20.38
C GLN A 194 21.55 -6.01 19.33
N GLU A 195 20.83 -7.05 19.78
CA GLU A 195 20.13 -7.96 18.86
C GLU A 195 19.05 -7.27 18.04
N ILE A 196 18.39 -6.24 18.59
CA ILE A 196 17.41 -5.44 17.84
C ILE A 196 18.09 -4.75 16.66
N VAL A 197 19.28 -4.17 16.87
CA VAL A 197 20.04 -3.52 15.79
C VAL A 197 20.58 -4.56 14.80
N ASN A 198 21.02 -5.73 15.28
CA ASN A 198 21.47 -6.83 14.43
C ASN A 198 20.40 -7.31 13.45
N THR A 199 19.11 -7.18 13.81
CA THR A 199 18.00 -7.56 12.90
C THR A 199 18.03 -6.78 11.59
N LEU A 200 18.56 -5.55 11.54
CA LEU A 200 18.64 -4.75 10.31
C LEU A 200 19.24 -5.54 9.14
N THR A 201 20.40 -6.16 9.37
CA THR A 201 21.09 -6.93 8.32
C THR A 201 20.35 -8.23 8.02
N THR A 202 19.82 -8.93 9.04
CA THR A 202 19.08 -10.20 8.87
C THR A 202 17.80 -10.00 8.06
N LEU A 203 17.00 -9.00 8.40
CA LEU A 203 15.76 -8.66 7.71
C LEU A 203 16.02 -8.19 6.28
N THR A 204 17.07 -7.38 6.09
CA THR A 204 17.50 -6.94 4.75
C THR A 204 17.91 -8.14 3.89
N ASN A 205 18.67 -9.09 4.43
CA ASN A 205 19.02 -10.33 3.73
C ASN A 205 17.79 -11.15 3.36
N GLY A 206 16.81 -11.27 4.27
CA GLY A 206 15.53 -11.93 3.99
C GLY A 206 14.86 -11.35 2.74
N ILE A 207 14.66 -10.02 2.72
CA ILE A 207 14.04 -9.33 1.58
C ILE A 207 14.85 -9.51 0.29
N ALA A 208 16.19 -9.37 0.37
CA ALA A 208 17.07 -9.49 -0.79
C ALA A 208 17.01 -10.87 -1.45
N ASN A 209 16.98 -11.93 -0.63
CA ASN A 209 17.00 -13.30 -1.12
C ASN A 209 15.60 -13.78 -1.56
N SER A 210 14.52 -13.10 -1.18
CA SER A 210 13.16 -13.48 -1.58
C SER A 210 12.72 -12.93 -2.95
N ARG A 211 13.49 -12.04 -3.57
CA ARG A 211 13.09 -11.27 -4.78
C ARG A 211 12.65 -12.11 -5.99
N ASN A 212 13.09 -13.36 -6.07
CA ASN A 212 12.79 -14.28 -7.18
C ASN A 212 12.13 -15.60 -6.71
N SER A 213 11.66 -15.66 -5.46
CA SER A 213 11.20 -16.90 -4.84
C SER A 213 9.68 -17.00 -4.69
N PHE A 214 8.92 -15.98 -5.12
CA PHE A 214 7.47 -16.09 -5.15
C PHE A 214 7.06 -16.83 -6.43
N SER A 215 6.75 -18.11 -6.27
CA SER A 215 6.17 -18.94 -7.32
C SER A 215 4.67 -18.70 -7.41
N GLU A 216 4.14 -18.64 -8.64
CA GLU A 216 2.69 -18.59 -8.90
C GLU A 216 2.00 -19.95 -8.73
N SER A 217 2.77 -21.05 -8.63
CA SER A 217 2.25 -22.41 -8.80
C SER A 217 2.07 -23.22 -7.51
N HIS A 218 2.48 -22.72 -6.33
CA HIS A 218 2.59 -23.59 -5.14
C HIS A 218 1.80 -23.23 -3.88
N PHE A 219 1.11 -22.10 -3.83
CA PHE A 219 0.18 -21.78 -2.73
C PHE A 219 -0.93 -20.91 -3.32
N ASP A 220 -2.13 -20.95 -2.76
CA ASP A 220 -3.34 -20.19 -3.17
C ASP A 220 -3.17 -18.64 -3.06
N LYS A 221 -2.04 -18.09 -3.54
CA LYS A 221 -1.57 -16.70 -3.49
C LYS A 221 -1.54 -16.03 -2.11
N ASP A 222 -2.13 -16.64 -1.09
CA ASP A 222 -2.26 -16.12 0.27
C ASP A 222 -0.92 -16.05 1.01
N ALA A 223 -0.09 -17.10 0.91
CA ALA A 223 1.25 -17.08 1.50
C ALA A 223 2.13 -16.00 0.86
N ASN A 224 2.06 -15.85 -0.47
CA ASN A 224 2.78 -14.80 -1.21
C ASN A 224 2.34 -13.40 -0.80
N LYS A 225 1.04 -13.20 -0.58
CA LYS A 225 0.49 -11.95 -0.07
C LYS A 225 1.04 -11.62 1.32
N TRP A 226 0.99 -12.55 2.26
CA TRP A 226 1.49 -12.33 3.62
C TRP A 226 2.98 -12.01 3.66
N LEU A 227 3.79 -12.72 2.87
CA LEU A 227 5.22 -12.48 2.78
C LEU A 227 5.55 -11.13 2.12
N ALA A 228 4.78 -10.70 1.11
CA ALA A 228 4.94 -9.37 0.51
C ALA A 228 4.53 -8.25 1.46
N MET A 229 3.43 -8.41 2.20
CA MET A 229 3.02 -7.49 3.27
C MET A 229 4.08 -7.40 4.37
N TYR A 230 4.65 -8.54 4.77
CA TYR A 230 5.73 -8.57 5.75
C TYR A 230 6.97 -7.81 5.24
N ALA A 231 7.40 -8.01 3.99
CA ALA A 231 8.51 -7.24 3.41
C ALA A 231 8.25 -5.72 3.40
N ARG A 232 7.01 -5.31 3.10
CA ARG A 232 6.56 -3.91 3.15
C ARG A 232 6.58 -3.35 4.58
N ASP A 233 6.15 -4.12 5.56
CA ASP A 233 6.12 -3.73 6.98
C ASP A 233 7.54 -3.60 7.56
N LEU A 234 8.43 -4.52 7.20
CA LEU A 234 9.86 -4.45 7.55
C LEU A 234 10.53 -3.22 6.94
N THR A 235 10.25 -2.93 5.66
CA THR A 235 10.79 -1.75 4.97
C THR A 235 10.39 -0.45 5.67
N ASN A 236 9.11 -0.32 6.04
CA ASN A 236 8.63 0.83 6.81
C ASN A 236 9.27 0.89 8.20
N SER A 237 9.32 -0.23 8.92
CA SER A 237 9.91 -0.27 10.27
C SER A 237 11.38 0.15 10.28
N ILE A 238 12.17 -0.36 9.32
CA ILE A 238 13.56 0.03 9.12
C ILE A 238 13.64 1.52 8.79
N GLY A 239 12.87 2.00 7.80
CA GLY A 239 12.87 3.41 7.41
C GLY A 239 12.61 4.36 8.58
N ARG A 240 11.62 4.05 9.43
CA ARG A 240 11.34 4.83 10.65
C ARG A 240 12.48 4.81 11.64
N LEU A 241 13.11 3.65 11.87
CA LEU A 241 14.28 3.57 12.73
C LEU A 241 15.39 4.49 12.22
N LEU A 242 15.69 4.46 10.92
CA LEU A 242 16.74 5.27 10.33
C LEU A 242 16.48 6.76 10.54
N LEU A 243 15.25 7.23 10.37
CA LEU A 243 14.87 8.65 10.56
C LEU A 243 15.14 9.20 11.97
N HIS A 244 15.31 8.36 12.99
CA HIS A 244 15.71 8.82 14.32
C HIS A 244 17.20 9.19 14.43
N PHE A 245 17.99 8.86 13.41
CA PHE A 245 19.44 9.04 13.36
C PHE A 245 19.88 9.92 12.17
N VAL A 246 18.93 10.52 11.45
CA VAL A 246 19.18 11.50 10.37
C VAL A 246 18.56 12.84 10.73
#